data_AF-A0A7S0A2M2-F1
#
_entry.id   AF-A0A7S0A2M2-F1
#
_cell.length_a   1.000
_cell.length_b   1.000
_cell.length_c   1.000
_cell.angle_alpha   90.00
_cell.angle_beta   90.00
_cell.angle_gamma   90.00
#
_symmetry.space_group_name_H-M   'P 1'
#
loop_
_entity.id
_entity.type
_entity.pdbx_description
1 polymer ?
#
loop_
_entity_poly.entity_id
_entity_poly.type
_entity_poly.pdbx_seq_one_letter_code
_entity_poly.pdbx_strand_id
1 'polypeptide(L)'
;MSDHDGHGTSAIPENDGTLACRMEEWLMSTSFLMSLNTFAKRHAPMFEDVKGGEHPHAWFDAFREYETMVNDRVEAFLVSEGVSAEEAVAACRVAKAAGKTDYKFFEYLAAAVEYESFYSMMLDFKAGRRDVSQWWKFFMSD
;
A
#
# COMPACT_ATOMS: atom_id res chain seq x y z
N MET A 1 4.90 -38.70 15.92
CA MET A 1 5.46 -38.08 14.70
C MET A 1 4.64 -36.85 14.45
N SER A 2 5.29 -35.70 14.52
CA SER A 2 4.67 -34.40 14.72
C SER A 2 3.85 -33.94 13.52
N ASP A 3 2.63 -33.50 13.80
CA ASP A 3 1.81 -32.69 12.89
C ASP A 3 2.50 -31.33 12.70
N HIS A 4 2.67 -30.94 11.44
CA HIS A 4 3.26 -29.68 11.05
C HIS A 4 2.27 -28.91 10.18
N ASP A 5 1.14 -28.53 10.78
CA ASP A 5 0.21 -27.59 10.18
C ASP A 5 0.53 -26.18 10.68
N GLY A 6 1.53 -25.58 10.05
CA GLY A 6 1.78 -24.14 10.11
C GLY A 6 0.78 -23.40 9.24
N HIS A 7 -0.48 -23.32 9.67
CA HIS A 7 -1.39 -22.30 9.18
C HIS A 7 -0.90 -20.95 9.71
N GLY A 8 -0.19 -20.21 8.86
CA GLY A 8 0.05 -18.79 9.05
C GLY A 8 -1.29 -18.07 9.01
N THR A 9 -1.90 -17.92 10.18
CA THR A 9 -3.09 -17.10 10.37
C THR A 9 -2.72 -15.68 9.96
N SER A 10 -3.24 -15.23 8.82
CA SER A 10 -3.19 -13.83 8.40
C SER A 10 -4.12 -13.03 9.30
N ALA A 11 -3.80 -12.96 10.58
CA ALA A 11 -4.51 -12.15 11.56
C ALA A 11 -4.20 -10.70 11.24
N ILE A 12 -5.25 -9.88 11.12
CA ILE A 12 -5.12 -8.43 11.15
C ILE A 12 -4.23 -8.11 12.37
N PRO A 13 -3.12 -7.37 12.21
CA PRO A 13 -2.25 -7.08 13.34
C PRO A 13 -3.08 -6.42 14.43
N GLU A 14 -3.13 -7.04 15.62
CA GLU A 14 -3.85 -6.49 16.77
C GLU A 14 -3.45 -5.02 16.93
N ASN A 15 -4.46 -4.14 17.07
CA ASN A 15 -4.22 -2.72 17.24
C ASN A 15 -3.49 -2.49 18.58
N ASP A 16 -2.18 -2.37 18.48
CA ASP A 16 -1.26 -2.19 19.60
C ASP A 16 -1.09 -0.72 20.00
N GLY A 17 -1.89 0.17 19.42
CA GLY A 17 -1.86 1.61 19.67
C GLY A 17 -0.57 2.30 19.19
N THR A 18 0.29 1.61 18.45
CA THR A 18 1.52 2.22 17.93
C THR A 18 1.21 3.19 16.78
N LEU A 19 2.09 4.17 16.57
CA LEU A 19 1.94 5.10 15.44
C LEU A 19 1.96 4.37 14.09
N ALA A 20 2.74 3.30 13.96
CA ALA A 20 2.79 2.48 12.75
C ALA A 20 1.47 1.72 12.50
N CYS A 21 0.84 1.20 13.56
CA CYS A 21 -0.48 0.58 13.45
C CYS A 21 -1.55 1.59 13.01
N ARG A 22 -1.59 2.78 13.62
CA ARG A 22 -2.51 3.86 13.18
C ARG A 22 -2.26 4.32 11.75
N MET A 23 -0.99 4.30 11.32
CA MET A 23 -0.61 4.63 9.96
C MET A 23 -1.11 3.57 8.96
N GLU A 24 -0.99 2.27 9.28
CA GLU A 24 -1.62 1.19 8.51
C GLU A 24 -3.13 1.39 8.43
N GLU A 25 -3.83 1.62 9.54
CA GLU A 25 -5.27 1.84 9.56
C GLU A 25 -5.70 3.04 8.69
N TRP A 26 -4.95 4.14 8.76
CA TRP A 26 -5.23 5.36 7.98
C TRP A 26 -4.98 5.18 6.48
N LEU A 27 -3.82 4.61 6.13
CA LEU A 27 -3.39 4.40 4.75
C LEU A 27 -4.05 3.18 4.11
N MET A 28 -4.71 2.35 4.88
CA MET A 28 -5.53 1.23 4.38
C MET A 28 -7.03 1.46 4.62
N SER A 29 -7.42 2.67 5.03
CA SER A 29 -8.83 3.00 5.23
C SER A 29 -9.65 2.82 3.96
N THR A 30 -10.94 2.54 4.10
CA THR A 30 -11.89 2.44 2.97
C THR A 30 -11.81 3.65 2.04
N SER A 31 -11.69 4.85 2.59
CA SER A 31 -11.60 6.09 1.80
C SER A 31 -10.39 6.09 0.85
N PHE A 32 -9.22 5.65 1.34
CA PHE A 32 -8.03 5.55 0.53
C PHE A 32 -8.15 4.42 -0.50
N LEU A 33 -8.63 3.24 -0.08
CA LEU A 33 -8.80 2.10 -0.97
C LEU A 33 -9.79 2.40 -2.11
N MET A 34 -10.84 3.20 -1.86
CA MET A 34 -11.75 3.67 -2.91
C MET A 34 -11.08 4.63 -3.89
N SER A 35 -10.27 5.56 -3.40
CA SER A 35 -9.48 6.47 -4.27
C SER A 35 -8.48 5.68 -5.12
N LEU A 36 -7.76 4.74 -4.50
CA LEU A 36 -6.83 3.84 -5.18
C LEU A 36 -7.53 2.97 -6.24
N ASN A 37 -8.71 2.43 -5.92
CA ASN A 37 -9.52 1.66 -6.88
C ASN A 37 -9.90 2.52 -8.10
N THR A 38 -10.32 3.76 -7.84
CA THR A 38 -10.71 4.71 -8.90
C THR A 38 -9.51 5.05 -9.77
N PHE A 39 -8.35 5.30 -9.15
CA PHE A 39 -7.09 5.51 -9.83
C PHE A 39 -6.71 4.31 -10.70
N ALA A 40 -6.72 3.11 -10.14
CA ALA A 40 -6.34 1.87 -10.82
C ALA A 40 -7.28 1.56 -12.01
N LYS A 41 -8.60 1.71 -11.85
CA LYS A 41 -9.57 1.51 -12.94
C LYS A 41 -9.32 2.42 -14.14
N ARG A 42 -8.88 3.66 -13.89
CA ARG A 42 -8.58 4.63 -14.94
C ARG A 42 -7.25 4.31 -15.63
N HIS A 43 -6.23 3.94 -14.88
CA HIS A 43 -4.84 3.88 -15.39
C HIS A 43 -4.32 2.48 -15.67
N ALA A 44 -4.70 1.44 -14.91
CA ALA A 44 -4.16 0.09 -15.11
C ALA A 44 -4.35 -0.47 -16.52
N PRO A 45 -5.49 -0.23 -17.23
CA PRO A 45 -5.67 -0.76 -18.58
C PRO A 45 -4.57 -0.38 -19.59
N MET A 46 -3.91 0.79 -19.44
CA MET A 46 -2.88 1.24 -20.38
C MET A 46 -1.48 0.67 -20.14
N PHE A 47 -1.25 -0.02 -19.03
CA PHE A 47 0.05 -0.63 -18.72
C PHE A 47 0.18 -1.99 -19.42
N GLU A 48 1.35 -2.29 -19.96
CA GLU A 48 1.66 -3.57 -20.59
C GLU A 48 3.00 -4.07 -20.06
N ASP A 49 3.18 -5.39 -19.97
CA ASP A 49 4.47 -5.99 -19.60
C ASP A 49 5.45 -5.87 -20.77
N VAL A 50 6.24 -4.79 -20.79
CA VAL A 50 7.21 -4.50 -21.85
C VAL A 50 8.61 -4.96 -21.41
N LYS A 51 9.17 -5.94 -22.13
CA LYS A 51 10.54 -6.42 -21.89
C LYS A 51 11.56 -5.59 -22.67
N GLY A 52 12.07 -4.55 -22.03
CA GLY A 52 13.10 -3.67 -22.60
C GLY A 52 12.53 -2.64 -23.57
N GLY A 53 13.05 -1.41 -23.48
CA GLY A 53 12.56 -0.25 -24.22
C GLY A 53 12.13 0.88 -23.30
N GLU A 54 11.76 2.02 -23.88
CA GLU A 54 11.24 3.16 -23.12
C GLU A 54 9.74 2.98 -22.86
N HIS A 55 9.32 3.24 -21.62
CA HIS A 55 7.90 3.28 -21.28
C HIS A 55 7.24 4.56 -21.84
N PRO A 56 5.97 4.49 -22.28
CA PRO A 56 5.22 5.68 -22.69
C PRO A 56 5.20 6.76 -21.61
N HIS A 57 5.32 8.03 -21.99
CA HIS A 57 5.28 9.16 -21.05
C HIS A 57 4.00 9.16 -20.18
N ALA A 58 2.87 8.73 -20.74
CA ALA A 58 1.61 8.62 -19.99
C ALA A 58 1.72 7.72 -18.74
N TRP A 59 2.60 6.72 -18.74
CA TRP A 59 2.82 5.86 -17.57
C TRP A 59 3.54 6.62 -16.45
N PHE A 60 4.48 7.50 -16.81
CA PHE A 60 5.14 8.38 -15.85
C PHE A 60 4.19 9.45 -15.32
N ASP A 61 3.31 10.01 -16.16
CA ASP A 61 2.27 10.95 -15.71
C ASP A 61 1.34 10.29 -14.67
N ALA A 62 0.94 9.04 -14.91
CA ALA A 62 0.16 8.27 -13.93
C ALA A 62 0.94 8.00 -12.64
N PHE A 63 2.25 7.72 -12.72
CA PHE A 63 3.10 7.59 -11.54
C PHE A 63 3.14 8.88 -10.71
N ARG A 64 3.29 10.04 -11.35
CA ARG A 64 3.29 11.34 -10.66
C ARG A 64 1.95 11.63 -9.98
N GLU A 65 0.84 11.27 -10.63
CA GLU A 65 -0.49 11.40 -10.01
C GLU A 65 -0.65 10.47 -8.81
N TYR A 66 -0.15 9.23 -8.89
CA TYR A 66 -0.15 8.30 -7.77
C TYR A 66 0.69 8.80 -6.60
N GLU A 67 1.90 9.28 -6.88
CA GLU A 67 2.81 9.87 -5.90
C GLU A 67 2.15 11.04 -5.16
N THR A 68 1.50 11.97 -5.88
CA THR A 68 0.74 13.06 -5.25
C THR A 68 -0.39 12.54 -4.36
N MET A 69 -1.20 11.60 -4.84
CA MET A 69 -2.30 11.02 -4.06
C MET A 69 -1.82 10.40 -2.74
N VAL A 70 -0.70 9.67 -2.77
CA VAL A 70 -0.12 9.05 -1.57
C VAL A 70 0.50 10.10 -0.65
N ASN A 71 1.25 11.06 -1.20
CA ASN A 71 1.88 12.12 -0.42
C ASN A 71 0.85 12.99 0.31
N ASP A 72 -0.21 13.42 -0.37
CA ASP A 72 -1.29 14.19 0.24
C ASP A 72 -1.95 13.40 1.39
N ARG A 73 -2.11 12.09 1.21
CA ARG A 73 -2.69 11.20 2.23
C ARG A 73 -1.78 11.06 3.45
N VAL A 74 -0.46 10.93 3.25
CA VAL A 74 0.54 10.85 4.31
C VAL A 74 0.65 12.19 5.03
N GLU A 75 0.71 13.32 4.31
CA GLU A 75 0.78 14.64 4.92
C GLU A 75 -0.44 14.91 5.81
N ALA A 76 -1.65 14.57 5.34
CA ALA A 76 -2.86 14.67 6.14
C ALA A 76 -2.80 13.83 7.42
N PHE A 77 -2.21 12.63 7.36
CA PHE A 77 -1.99 11.79 8.54
C PHE A 77 -1.07 12.47 9.54
N LEU A 78 0.11 12.92 9.08
CA LEU A 78 1.12 13.57 9.93
C LEU A 78 0.54 14.79 10.65
N VAL A 79 -0.22 15.62 9.92
CA VAL A 79 -0.92 16.78 10.49
C VAL A 79 -1.96 16.35 11.53
N SER A 80 -2.74 15.30 11.25
CA SER A 80 -3.79 14.83 12.18
C SER A 80 -3.24 14.23 13.48
N GLU A 81 -2.08 13.59 13.40
CA GLU A 81 -1.39 12.97 14.54
C GLU A 81 -0.49 13.97 15.28
N GLY A 82 -0.19 15.12 14.68
CA GLY A 82 0.71 16.12 15.24
C GLY A 82 2.17 15.66 15.30
N VAL A 83 2.60 14.84 14.34
CA VAL A 83 3.94 14.22 14.29
C VAL A 83 4.71 14.65 13.05
N SER A 84 6.04 14.60 13.13
CA SER A 84 6.93 14.83 11.98
C SER A 84 7.07 13.57 11.10
N ALA A 85 7.56 13.76 9.88
CA ALA A 85 7.87 12.65 8.98
C ALA A 85 8.96 11.73 9.57
N GLU A 86 9.96 12.30 10.26
CA GLU A 86 11.04 11.55 10.92
C GLU A 86 10.49 10.67 12.05
N GLU A 87 9.53 11.17 12.82
CA GLU A 87 8.87 10.41 13.90
C GLU A 87 8.06 9.25 13.32
N ALA A 88 7.31 9.47 12.23
CA ALA A 88 6.58 8.42 11.54
C ALA A 88 7.52 7.35 10.95
N VAL A 89 8.63 7.75 10.33
CA VAL A 89 9.66 6.83 9.80
C VAL A 89 10.31 6.04 10.94
N ALA A 90 10.61 6.68 12.07
CA ALA A 90 11.16 6.00 13.24
C ALA A 90 10.18 4.94 13.78
N ALA A 91 8.89 5.27 13.88
CA ALA A 91 7.86 4.32 14.28
C ALA A 91 7.76 3.12 13.31
N CYS A 92 7.83 3.37 11.99
CA CYS A 92 7.86 2.31 10.99
C CYS A 92 9.06 1.37 11.16
N ARG A 93 10.24 1.92 11.48
CA ARG A 93 11.46 1.12 11.73
C ARG A 93 11.32 0.27 12.98
N VAL A 94 10.76 0.83 14.05
CA VAL A 94 10.49 0.09 15.30
C VAL A 94 9.51 -1.05 15.04
N ALA A 95 8.42 -0.79 14.31
CA ALA A 95 7.44 -1.82 13.97
C ALA A 95 8.07 -2.97 13.15
N LYS A 96 8.88 -2.64 12.12
CA LYS A 96 9.62 -3.66 11.35
C LYS A 96 10.58 -4.47 12.22
N ALA A 97 11.33 -3.81 13.10
CA ALA A 97 12.24 -4.48 14.04
C ALA A 97 11.50 -5.38 15.05
N ALA A 98 10.25 -5.03 15.39
CA ALA A 98 9.35 -5.83 16.21
C ALA A 98 8.62 -6.94 15.42
N GLY A 99 8.95 -7.15 14.14
CA GLY A 99 8.38 -8.22 13.31
C GLY A 99 7.09 -7.87 12.58
N LYS A 100 6.56 -6.64 12.72
CA LYS A 100 5.38 -6.13 11.99
C LYS A 100 5.74 -5.79 10.55
N THR A 101 6.01 -6.83 9.76
CA THR A 101 6.44 -6.74 8.36
C THR A 101 5.29 -6.90 7.37
N ASP A 102 4.11 -7.23 7.87
CA ASP A 102 2.87 -7.54 7.16
C ASP A 102 1.98 -6.31 6.89
N TYR A 103 2.35 -5.13 7.39
CA TYR A 103 1.65 -3.88 7.09
C TYR A 103 1.67 -3.60 5.59
N LYS A 104 0.47 -3.55 5.00
CA LYS A 104 0.30 -3.44 3.54
C LYS A 104 0.60 -2.03 3.04
N PHE A 105 0.50 -1.01 3.90
CA PHE A 105 0.82 0.37 3.51
C PHE A 105 2.27 0.52 3.04
N PHE A 106 3.20 -0.33 3.47
CA PHE A 106 4.59 -0.27 3.03
C PHE A 106 4.75 -0.46 1.51
N GLU A 107 3.97 -1.35 0.90
CA GLU A 107 4.00 -1.56 -0.55
C GLU A 107 3.52 -0.30 -1.30
N TYR A 108 2.46 0.34 -0.80
CA TYR A 108 1.90 1.54 -1.42
C TYR A 108 2.83 2.74 -1.28
N LEU A 109 3.51 2.88 -0.15
CA LEU A 109 4.54 3.91 0.02
C LEU A 109 5.76 3.66 -0.88
N ALA A 110 6.22 2.41 -0.98
CA ALA A 110 7.33 2.06 -1.88
C ALA A 110 6.99 2.41 -3.33
N ALA A 111 5.78 2.05 -3.78
CA ALA A 111 5.28 2.43 -5.10
C ALA A 111 5.15 3.97 -5.30
N ALA A 112 5.16 4.79 -4.26
CA ALA A 112 5.11 6.25 -4.42
C ALA A 112 6.49 6.86 -4.68
N VAL A 113 7.56 6.15 -4.33
CA VAL A 113 8.96 6.61 -4.49
C VAL A 113 9.73 5.83 -5.55
N GLU A 114 9.28 4.62 -5.89
CA GLU A 114 9.91 3.73 -6.85
C GLU A 114 8.99 3.46 -8.03
N TYR A 115 9.37 3.97 -9.21
CA TYR A 115 8.61 3.78 -10.43
C TYR A 115 8.40 2.30 -10.81
N GLU A 116 9.42 1.45 -10.61
CA GLU A 116 9.33 0.01 -10.92
C GLU A 116 8.31 -0.71 -10.01
N SER A 117 8.26 -0.32 -8.74
CA SER A 117 7.29 -0.83 -7.76
C SER A 117 5.87 -0.39 -8.14
N PHE A 118 5.69 0.85 -8.56
CA PHE A 118 4.42 1.34 -9.12
C PHE A 118 4.00 0.60 -10.39
N TYR A 119 4.92 0.48 -11.36
CA TYR A 119 4.68 -0.20 -12.62
C TYR A 119 4.20 -1.65 -12.40
N SER A 120 4.91 -2.39 -11.53
CA SER A 120 4.53 -3.76 -11.14
C SER A 120 3.13 -3.81 -10.51
N MET A 121 2.82 -2.84 -9.63
CA MET A 121 1.50 -2.73 -9.01
C MET A 121 0.39 -2.46 -10.04
N MET A 122 0.63 -1.64 -11.05
CA MET A 122 -0.35 -1.37 -12.12
C MET A 122 -0.60 -2.60 -13.00
N LEU A 123 0.43 -3.40 -13.27
CA LEU A 123 0.27 -4.69 -13.95
C LEU A 123 -0.55 -5.68 -13.11
N ASP A 124 -0.36 -5.70 -11.79
CA ASP A 124 -1.16 -6.53 -10.89
C ASP A 124 -2.63 -6.11 -10.86
N PHE A 125 -2.91 -4.80 -10.85
CA PHE A 125 -4.27 -4.27 -10.99
C PHE A 125 -4.91 -4.67 -12.32
N LYS A 126 -4.18 -4.53 -13.43
CA LYS A 126 -4.66 -4.92 -14.76
C LYS A 126 -4.98 -6.41 -14.84
N ALA A 127 -4.12 -7.24 -14.27
CA ALA A 127 -4.30 -8.69 -14.25
C ALA A 127 -5.33 -9.19 -13.23
N GLY A 128 -5.92 -8.30 -12.41
CA GLY A 128 -6.83 -8.66 -11.34
C GLY A 128 -6.18 -9.40 -10.17
N ARG A 129 -4.85 -9.47 -10.11
CA ARG A 129 -4.10 -10.05 -8.97
C ARG A 129 -4.18 -9.16 -7.74
N ARG A 130 -4.36 -7.85 -7.95
CA ARG A 130 -4.64 -6.87 -6.91
C ARG A 130 -6.06 -6.34 -7.13
N ASP A 131 -6.99 -6.71 -6.26
CA ASP A 131 -8.37 -6.22 -6.28
C ASP A 131 -8.71 -5.54 -4.95
N VAL A 132 -8.56 -4.21 -4.93
CA VAL A 132 -8.93 -3.36 -3.79
C VAL A 132 -10.41 -2.99 -3.80
N SER A 133 -11.18 -3.38 -4.83
CA SER A 133 -12.63 -3.21 -4.82
C SER A 133 -13.29 -4.13 -3.79
N GLN A 134 -12.65 -5.26 -3.48
CA GLN A 134 -13.03 -6.18 -2.41
C GLN A 134 -12.42 -5.81 -1.06
N TRP A 135 -12.28 -4.51 -0.78
CA TRP A 135 -11.69 -3.99 0.48
C TRP A 135 -12.37 -4.58 1.73
N TRP A 136 -13.65 -4.95 1.65
CA TRP A 136 -14.36 -5.62 2.74
C TRP A 136 -13.70 -6.94 3.19
N LYS A 137 -13.00 -7.66 2.29
CA LYS A 137 -12.25 -8.87 2.63
C LYS A 137 -11.05 -8.58 3.55
N PHE A 138 -10.52 -7.35 3.53
CA PHE A 138 -9.44 -6.94 4.43
C PHE A 138 -9.94 -6.71 5.86
N PHE A 139 -11.25 -6.49 6.05
CA PHE A 139 -11.85 -6.17 7.35
C PHE A 139 -12.77 -7.26 7.91
N MET A 140 -13.04 -8.34 7.15
CA MET A 140 -13.98 -9.41 7.53
C MET A 140 -13.33 -10.80 7.59
N SER A 141 -12.00 -10.88 7.61
CA SER A 141 -11.30 -12.13 7.93
C SER A 141 -11.21 -12.26 9.45
N ASP A 142 -12.15 -13.00 10.04
CA ASP A 142 -12.09 -13.56 11.40
C ASP A 142 -10.96 -14.59 11.53
#